data_AF-A0A241WF04-F1
#
_entry.id   AF-A0A241WF04-F1
#
_cell.length_a   1.000
_cell.length_b   1.000
_cell.length_c   1.000
_cell.angle_alpha   90.00
_cell.angle_beta   90.00
_cell.angle_gamma   90.00
#
_symmetry.space_group_name_H-M   'P 1'
#
loop_
_entity.id
_entity.type
_entity.pdbx_description
1 polymer ?
#
loop_
_entity_poly.entity_id
_entity_poly.type
_entity_poly.pdbx_seq_one_letter_code
_entity_poly.pdbx_strand_id
1 'polypeptide(L)'
;MKHLAEYVAVIDRVNSQGHSQTSHHLHIIQQTQTHEHQQEQNIQVLKEKIVYEFSDGTIIEKRVEQDNECLEIEACLESWINYQVLYHSNELITPQRIHFDNHCREMHWIKYFHPLNN
;
A
#
# COMPACT_ATOMS: atom_id res chain seq x y z
N MET A 1 6.50 17.22 9.45
CA MET A 1 6.59 16.61 8.10
C MET A 1 6.64 15.12 8.33
N LYS A 2 5.68 14.38 7.79
CA LYS A 2 5.57 12.94 7.97
C LYS A 2 6.10 12.21 6.75
N HIS A 3 6.57 10.98 6.94
CA HIS A 3 6.97 10.14 5.83
C HIS A 3 5.81 9.25 5.37
N LEU A 4 5.62 9.10 4.05
CA LEU A 4 4.55 8.25 3.51
C LEU A 4 4.65 6.79 4.01
N ALA A 5 5.86 6.32 4.31
CA ALA A 5 6.09 4.98 4.84
C ALA A 5 5.37 4.71 6.17
N GLU A 6 5.11 5.74 6.99
CA GLU A 6 4.37 5.59 8.25
C GLU A 6 2.94 5.10 7.99
N TYR A 7 2.30 5.65 6.96
CA TYR A 7 0.94 5.26 6.56
C TYR A 7 0.92 3.92 5.84
N VAL A 8 1.89 3.69 4.94
CA VAL A 8 2.02 2.41 4.24
C VAL A 8 2.28 1.26 5.22
N ALA A 9 3.03 1.49 6.30
CA ALA A 9 3.20 0.50 7.37
C ALA A 9 1.88 0.16 8.10
N VAL A 10 0.96 1.11 8.23
CA VAL A 10 -0.38 0.84 8.79
C VAL A 10 -1.20 0.00 7.81
N ILE A 11 -1.18 0.34 6.51
CA ILE A 11 -1.87 -0.43 5.45
C ILE A 11 -1.35 -1.87 5.41
N ASP A 12 -0.03 -2.05 5.42
CA ASP A 12 0.60 -3.38 5.42
C ASP A 12 0.20 -4.22 6.64
N ARG A 13 0.21 -3.63 7.85
CA ARG A 13 -0.21 -4.33 9.07
C ARG A 13 -1.67 -4.78 9.02
N VAL A 14 -2.58 -3.92 8.55
CA VAL A 14 -4.01 -4.25 8.45
C VAL A 14 -4.26 -5.37 7.44
N ASN A 15 -3.47 -5.42 6.36
CA ASN A 15 -3.59 -6.47 5.34
C ASN A 15 -2.91 -7.79 5.76
N SER A 16 -1.82 -7.73 6.52
CA SER A 16 -1.00 -8.90 6.90
C SER A 16 -1.40 -9.57 8.21
N GLN A 17 -2.05 -8.84 9.13
CA GLN A 17 -2.48 -9.36 10.42
C GLN A 17 -3.96 -9.03 10.64
N GLY A 18 -4.80 -10.07 10.73
CA GLY A 18 -6.14 -9.93 11.29
C GLY A 18 -6.04 -9.37 12.70
N HIS A 19 -6.27 -8.06 12.83
CA HIS A 19 -6.47 -7.28 14.05
C HIS A 19 -5.60 -7.71 15.25
N SER A 20 -4.46 -7.05 15.47
CA SER A 20 -4.09 -6.50 16.79
C SER A 20 -2.72 -5.85 16.78
N GLN A 21 -2.70 -4.51 16.73
CA GLN A 21 -2.00 -3.67 17.70
C GLN A 21 -2.36 -2.21 17.41
N THR A 22 -3.24 -1.67 18.24
CA THR A 22 -3.71 -0.29 18.22
C THR A 22 -2.57 0.65 18.64
N SER A 23 -1.85 1.20 17.67
CA SER A 23 -1.24 2.51 17.87
C SER A 23 -2.37 3.53 17.94
N HIS A 24 -2.58 4.14 19.11
CA HIS A 24 -3.69 5.05 19.36
C HIS A 24 -3.69 6.32 18.47
N HIS A 25 -2.61 6.59 17.73
CA HIS A 25 -2.43 7.86 17.03
C HIS A 25 -2.80 7.82 15.54
N LEU A 26 -2.55 6.72 14.83
CA LEU A 26 -2.76 6.63 13.39
C LEU A 26 -3.33 5.26 13.01
N HIS A 27 -4.58 5.26 12.55
CA HIS A 27 -5.28 4.06 12.09
C HIS A 27 -6.19 4.39 10.91
N ILE A 28 -6.61 3.36 10.18
CA ILE A 28 -7.54 3.48 9.06
C ILE A 28 -8.96 3.55 9.63
N ILE A 29 -9.70 4.60 9.29
CA ILE A 29 -11.09 4.80 9.69
C ILE A 29 -12.09 4.37 8.62
N GLN A 30 -11.67 4.39 7.35
CA GLN A 30 -12.47 3.94 6.22
C GLN A 30 -11.56 3.42 5.11
N GLN A 31 -12.05 2.43 4.36
CA GLN A 31 -11.42 1.98 3.13
C GLN A 31 -12.47 1.74 2.05
N THR A 32 -12.14 2.06 0.80
CA THR A 32 -12.98 1.77 -0.36
C THR A 32 -12.13 1.09 -1.43
N GLN A 33 -12.55 -0.11 -1.83
CA GLN A 33 -11.82 -0.97 -2.74
C GLN A 33 -12.62 -1.14 -4.04
N THR A 34 -11.89 -1.14 -5.15
CA THR A 34 -12.40 -1.39 -6.49
C THR A 34 -11.45 -2.33 -7.22
N HIS A 35 -12.01 -3.33 -7.88
CA HIS A 35 -11.26 -4.28 -8.72
C HIS A 35 -11.69 -4.14 -10.16
N GLU A 36 -10.72 -4.20 -11.05
CA GLU A 36 -10.93 -4.31 -12.49
C GLU A 36 -10.14 -5.51 -13.01
N HIS A 37 -10.82 -6.33 -13.80
CA HIS A 37 -10.17 -7.40 -14.57
C HIS A 37 -10.05 -6.94 -16.00
N GLN A 38 -8.83 -6.92 -16.52
CA GLN A 38 -8.57 -6.55 -17.90
C GLN A 38 -7.87 -7.72 -18.61
N GLN A 39 -8.20 -7.94 -19.87
CA GLN A 39 -7.51 -8.91 -20.70
C GLN A 39 -6.57 -8.14 -21.63
N GLU A 40 -5.27 -8.26 -21.38
CA GLU A 40 -4.23 -7.63 -22.19
C GLU A 40 -3.42 -8.74 -22.88
N GLN A 41 -3.43 -8.78 -24.21
CA GLN A 41 -2.63 -9.74 -25.00
C GLN A 41 -2.82 -11.23 -24.60
N ASN A 42 -4.03 -11.62 -24.19
CA ASN A 42 -4.40 -12.95 -23.66
C ASN A 42 -3.93 -13.27 -22.23
N ILE A 43 -3.36 -12.29 -21.53
CA ILE A 43 -3.05 -12.34 -20.11
C ILE A 43 -4.18 -11.65 -19.34
N GLN A 44 -4.64 -12.25 -18.26
CA GLN A 44 -5.56 -11.59 -17.33
C GLN A 44 -4.74 -10.72 -16.38
N VAL A 45 -5.01 -9.42 -16.39
CA VAL A 45 -4.41 -8.45 -15.47
C VAL A 45 -5.45 -8.10 -14.41
N LEU A 46 -5.07 -8.28 -13.14
CA LEU A 46 -5.86 -7.81 -12.01
C LEU A 46 -5.37 -6.41 -11.64
N LYS A 47 -6.28 -5.44 -11.67
CA LYS A 47 -6.03 -4.07 -11.21
C LYS A 47 -6.86 -3.82 -9.97
N GLU A 48 -6.18 -3.68 -8.85
CA GLU A 48 -6.78 -3.32 -7.58
C GLU A 48 -6.49 -1.85 -7.28
N LYS A 49 -7.52 -1.13 -6.85
CA LYS A 49 -7.39 0.21 -6.27
C LYS A 49 -8.08 0.24 -4.92
N ILE A 50 -7.36 0.71 -3.90
CA ILE A 50 -7.89 0.91 -2.55
C ILE A 50 -7.62 2.35 -2.12
N VAL A 51 -8.64 3.05 -1.67
CA VAL A 51 -8.53 4.37 -1.03
C VAL A 51 -8.70 4.17 0.47
N TYR A 52 -7.72 4.63 1.24
CA TYR A 52 -7.67 4.57 2.70
C TYR A 52 -7.80 5.96 3.29
N GLU A 53 -8.76 6.12 4.20
CA GLU A 53 -8.92 7.31 5.02
C GLU A 53 -8.36 7.03 6.41
N PHE A 54 -7.49 7.92 6.90
CA PHE A 54 -6.83 7.80 8.19
C PHE A 54 -7.48 8.68 9.25
N SER A 55 -7.28 8.30 10.51
CA SER A 55 -7.79 9.03 11.68
C SER A 55 -7.29 10.47 11.81
N ASP A 56 -6.21 10.83 11.14
CA ASP A 56 -5.70 12.21 11.08
C ASP A 56 -6.24 13.02 9.89
N GLY A 57 -7.17 12.44 9.12
CA GLY A 57 -7.79 13.05 7.94
C GLY A 57 -6.99 12.86 6.65
N THR A 58 -5.82 12.20 6.69
CA THR A 58 -5.05 11.88 5.48
C THR A 58 -5.77 10.84 4.63
N ILE A 59 -5.70 10.99 3.30
CA ILE A 59 -6.26 10.04 2.33
C ILE A 59 -5.14 9.54 1.42
N ILE A 60 -4.96 8.23 1.36
CA ILE A 60 -3.97 7.55 0.51
C ILE A 60 -4.65 6.57 -0.41
N GLU A 61 -4.26 6.60 -1.68
CA GLU A 61 -4.62 5.59 -2.67
C GLU A 61 -3.46 4.59 -2.81
N LYS A 62 -3.79 3.29 -2.74
CA LYS A 62 -2.94 2.19 -3.20
C LYS A 62 -3.50 1.66 -4.51
N ARG A 63 -2.64 1.45 -5.50
CA ARG A 63 -2.95 0.64 -6.69
C ARG A 63 -2.00 -0.52 -6.79
N VAL A 64 -2.51 -1.69 -7.17
CA VAL A 64 -1.72 -2.87 -7.48
C VAL A 64 -2.19 -3.40 -8.82
N GLU A 65 -1.26 -3.54 -9.76
CA GLU A 65 -1.49 -4.27 -11.00
C GLU A 65 -0.62 -5.52 -10.99
N GLN A 66 -1.24 -6.68 -11.21
CA GLN A 66 -0.55 -7.96 -11.20
C GLN A 66 -1.12 -8.86 -12.29
N ASP A 67 -0.23 -9.55 -13.00
CA ASP A 67 -0.60 -10.57 -13.95
C ASP A 67 -1.11 -11.81 -13.21
N ASN A 68 -2.21 -12.40 -13.68
CA ASN A 68 -2.82 -13.59 -13.08
C ASN A 68 -2.09 -14.89 -13.48
N GLU A 69 -0.80 -14.81 -13.78
CA GLU A 69 -0.01 -15.99 -14.14
C GLU A 69 0.44 -16.74 -12.87
N CYS A 70 0.12 -18.03 -12.80
CA CYS A 70 0.59 -18.91 -11.74
C CYS A 70 2.10 -19.18 -11.93
N LEU A 71 2.95 -18.35 -11.31
CA LEU A 71 4.38 -18.62 -11.24
C LEU A 71 4.68 -19.54 -10.05
N GLU A 72 5.23 -20.73 -10.30
CA GLU A 72 5.63 -21.73 -9.30
C GLU A 72 6.91 -21.35 -8.50
N ILE A 73 7.26 -20.06 -8.43
CA ILE A 73 8.55 -19.63 -7.87
C ILE A 73 8.32 -18.87 -6.56
N GLU A 74 9.05 -19.25 -5.51
CA GLU A 74 9.16 -18.54 -4.22
C GLU A 74 9.87 -17.16 -4.33
N ALA A 75 9.85 -16.54 -5.51
CA ALA A 75 10.41 -15.22 -5.75
C ALA A 75 9.34 -14.14 -5.53
N CYS A 76 9.78 -12.91 -5.26
CA CYS A 76 8.91 -11.75 -5.18
C CYS A 76 8.20 -11.57 -6.53
N LEU A 77 6.92 -11.94 -6.61
CA LEU A 77 6.12 -11.79 -7.81
C LEU A 77 6.20 -10.34 -8.29
N GLU A 78 6.35 -10.18 -9.61
CA GLU A 78 6.28 -8.87 -10.23
C GLU A 78 4.90 -8.27 -9.99
N SER A 79 4.86 -7.05 -9.49
CA SER A 79 3.62 -6.34 -9.17
C SER A 79 3.86 -4.86 -9.27
N TRP A 80 3.01 -4.17 -10.02
CA TRP A 80 3.08 -2.73 -10.17
C TRP A 80 2.30 -2.08 -9.03
N ILE A 81 3.01 -1.71 -7.97
CA ILE A 81 2.43 -1.16 -6.75
C ILE A 81 2.63 0.35 -6.74
N ASN A 82 1.57 1.13 -6.57
CA ASN A 82 1.64 2.58 -6.47
C ASN A 82 0.96 3.06 -5.19
N TYR A 83 1.60 3.98 -4.49
CA TYR A 83 0.96 4.75 -3.42
C TYR A 83 0.95 6.22 -3.80
N GLN A 84 -0.20 6.87 -3.58
CA GLN A 84 -0.37 8.29 -3.80
C GLN A 84 -1.14 8.92 -2.63
N VAL A 85 -0.62 10.04 -2.12
CA VAL A 85 -1.34 10.92 -1.20
C VAL A 85 -2.38 11.69 -2.01
N LEU A 86 -3.66 11.44 -1.76
CA LEU A 86 -4.76 12.17 -2.39
C LEU A 86 -5.10 13.46 -1.62
N TYR A 87 -4.98 13.39 -0.30
CA TYR A 87 -5.18 14.51 0.60
C TYR A 87 -4.27 14.31 1.82
N HIS A 88 -3.55 15.35 2.22
CA HIS A 88 -2.77 15.34 3.45
C HIS A 88 -3.49 16.19 4.51
N SER A 89 -3.31 15.82 5.77
CA SER A 89 -3.75 16.65 6.90
C SER A 89 -2.89 17.93 7.01
N ASN A 90 -2.85 18.55 8.19
CA ASN A 90 -2.09 19.79 8.40
C ASN A 90 -0.57 19.62 8.21
N GLU A 91 -0.05 18.40 8.26
CA GLU A 91 1.36 18.13 8.00
C GLU A 91 1.60 17.63 6.57
N LEU A 92 2.61 18.19 5.91
CA LEU A 92 3.04 17.70 4.60
C LEU A 92 3.60 16.27 4.73
N ILE A 93 3.13 15.38 3.86
CA ILE A 93 3.60 14.00 3.71
C ILE A 93 4.60 13.95 2.56
N THR A 94 5.74 13.29 2.76
CA THR A 94 6.73 13.09 1.69
C THR A 94 7.23 11.65 1.64
N PRO A 95 7.43 11.08 0.44
CA PRO A 95 7.01 11.59 -0.86
C PRO A 95 5.47 11.61 -1.02
N GLN A 96 4.95 12.39 -1.97
CA GLN A 96 3.50 12.41 -2.30
C GLN A 96 3.07 11.21 -3.15
N ARG A 97 4.03 10.57 -3.83
CA ARG A 97 3.82 9.36 -4.61
C ARG A 97 5.06 8.48 -4.55
N ILE A 98 4.88 7.16 -4.51
CA ILE A 98 5.95 6.18 -4.68
C ILE A 98 5.44 4.97 -5.46
N HIS A 99 6.35 4.29 -6.14
CA HIS A 99 6.07 3.10 -6.94
C HIS A 99 7.09 1.99 -6.66
N PHE A 100 6.62 0.74 -6.70
CA PHE A 100 7.43 -0.47 -6.59
C PHE A 100 7.02 -1.46 -7.69
N ASP A 101 8.00 -2.24 -8.15
CA ASP A 101 7.86 -3.30 -9.16
C ASP A 101 7.65 -4.70 -8.54
N ASN A 102 7.68 -4.80 -7.20
CA ASN A 102 7.34 -6.01 -6.44
C ASN A 102 7.11 -5.68 -4.96
N HIS A 103 6.44 -6.59 -4.26
CA HIS A 103 6.16 -6.50 -2.83
C HIS A 103 7.42 -6.52 -1.94
N CYS A 104 8.53 -7.12 -2.38
CA CYS A 104 9.74 -7.16 -1.55
C CYS A 104 10.42 -5.79 -1.42
N ARG A 105 10.44 -5.00 -2.50
CA ARG A 105 10.94 -3.62 -2.45
C ARG A 105 10.02 -2.72 -1.64
N GLU A 106 8.71 -2.89 -1.76
CA GLU A 106 7.72 -2.24 -0.89
C GLU A 106 8.02 -2.52 0.58
N MET A 107 8.15 -3.80 0.96
CA MET A 107 8.43 -4.20 2.35
C MET A 107 9.78 -3.71 2.86
N HIS A 108 10.82 -3.74 2.02
CA HIS A 108 12.12 -3.19 2.38
C HIS A 108 12.03 -1.68 2.63
N TRP A 109 11.33 -0.94 1.76
CA TRP A 109 11.15 0.50 1.90
C TRP A 109 10.36 0.87 3.17
N ILE A 110 9.29 0.13 3.47
CA ILE A 110 8.54 0.29 4.72
C ILE A 110 9.49 0.13 5.92
N LYS A 111 10.27 -0.95 5.97
CA LYS A 111 11.21 -1.23 7.07
C LYS A 111 12.30 -0.16 7.19
N TYR A 112 12.80 0.36 6.07
CA TYR A 112 13.85 1.37 6.05
C TYR A 112 13.38 2.71 6.64
N PHE A 113 12.16 3.15 6.29
CA PHE A 113 11.63 4.46 6.70
C PHE A 113 10.70 4.43 7.92
N HIS A 114 10.21 3.25 8.29
CA HIS A 114 9.45 3.01 9.51
C HIS A 114 10.08 1.79 10.24
N PRO A 115 11.31 1.93 10.75
CA PRO A 115 11.90 0.87 11.57
C PRO A 115 11.03 0.66 12.79
N LEU A 116 10.68 -0.60 13.07
CA LEU A 116 10.14 -0.95 14.38
C LEU A 116 11.24 -0.61 15.38
N ASN A 117 11.02 0.38 16.24
CA ASN A 117 11.87 0.59 17.40
C ASN A 117 11.77 -0.71 18.24
N ASN A 118 12.82 -1.54 18.20
CA ASN A 118 12.97 -2.68 19.09
C ASN A 118 13.20 -2.19 20.53
#